data_AF-K9Q1R0-F1
#
_entry.id   AF-K9Q1R0-F1
#
_cell.length_a   1.000
_cell.length_b   1.000
_cell.length_c   1.000
_cell.angle_alpha   90.00
_cell.angle_beta   90.00
_cell.angle_gamma   90.00
#
_symmetry.space_group_name_H-M   'P 1'
#
loop_
_entity.id
_entity.type
_entity.pdbx_description
1 polymer ?
#
loop_
_entity_poly.entity_id
_entity_poly.type
_entity_poly.pdbx_seq_one_letter_code
_entity_poly.pdbx_strand_id
1 'polypeptide(L)'
;MLQSSTPTETPVASPESSSLYKDVDLDVQQQLTQLEEIIFDSPHIPLTGITMVEEEKLLDQLDLVRASLPKVIEAAMEVLQQKAQIIVEAEDYAEEIMAAAERRAAQLLDEMPLVRQAEQNAEQMRQDAEQECLNMRQSLAAEVEENRRKAYEEIREIRELAIAESDEIQEGADQYANQVLSGLEGQLIQMLNVVRNGRQQLQPSESANTEAPAAEQKSKAPAKLQPQRRRK
;
A
#
# COMPACT_ATOMS: atom_id res chain seq x y z
N MET A 1 33.80 -8.74 31.33
CA MET A 1 34.22 -8.13 32.60
C MET A 1 33.70 -6.70 32.62
N LEU A 2 32.65 -6.43 33.39
CA LEU A 2 32.33 -5.13 33.96
C LEU A 2 31.42 -5.44 35.15
N GLN A 3 32.08 -5.56 36.31
CA GLN A 3 31.47 -5.53 37.62
C GLN A 3 30.93 -4.11 37.86
N SER A 4 29.71 -4.00 38.37
CA SER A 4 29.34 -2.95 39.33
C SER A 4 27.95 -3.30 39.84
N SER A 5 27.90 -3.99 40.97
CA SER A 5 27.75 -3.34 42.27
C SER A 5 26.31 -2.92 42.46
N THR A 6 25.54 -3.85 43.02
CA THR A 6 24.46 -3.51 43.93
C THR A 6 25.05 -2.71 45.10
N PRO A 7 24.44 -1.57 45.46
CA PRO A 7 24.38 -1.16 46.85
C PRO A 7 22.90 -1.18 47.27
N THR A 8 22.53 -1.88 48.34
CA THR A 8 22.86 -1.62 49.74
C THR A 8 21.62 -1.02 50.40
N GLU A 9 21.14 -1.80 51.36
CA GLU A 9 20.38 -1.38 52.53
C GLU A 9 19.01 -0.76 52.25
N THR A 10 18.00 -1.64 52.26
CA THR A 10 16.82 -1.36 53.08
C THR A 10 17.26 -0.69 54.38
N PRO A 11 16.71 0.49 54.75
CA PRO A 11 16.90 1.01 56.08
C PRO A 11 16.15 0.06 57.01
N VAL A 12 16.88 -0.92 57.53
CA VAL A 12 16.46 -1.73 58.66
C VAL A 12 16.33 -0.73 59.79
N ALA A 13 15.10 -0.35 60.12
CA ALA A 13 14.81 0.32 61.37
C ALA A 13 15.50 -0.48 62.48
N SER A 14 16.56 0.10 63.07
CA SER A 14 17.33 -0.56 64.11
C SER A 14 16.36 -0.95 65.24
N PRO A 15 16.30 -2.24 65.65
CA PRO A 15 15.33 -2.73 66.62
C PRO A 15 15.51 -2.11 68.02
N GLU A 16 16.62 -1.42 68.28
CA GLU A 16 16.99 -0.86 69.57
C GLU A 16 16.19 0.40 69.94
N SER A 17 15.71 1.18 68.97
CA SER A 17 14.94 2.41 69.24
C SER A 17 13.51 2.10 69.66
N SER A 18 12.89 1.06 69.09
CA SER A 18 11.52 0.64 69.40
C SER A 18 11.35 0.14 70.85
N SER A 19 12.38 -0.46 71.45
CA SER A 19 12.31 -0.88 72.86
C SER A 19 12.45 0.31 73.81
N LEU A 20 13.36 1.24 73.53
CA LEU A 20 13.69 2.33 74.45
C LEU A 20 12.52 3.31 74.66
N TYR A 21 11.75 3.60 73.61
CA TYR A 21 10.57 4.46 73.70
C TYR A 21 9.36 3.76 74.31
N LYS A 22 9.29 2.42 74.16
CA LYS A 22 8.26 1.61 74.77
C LYS A 22 8.43 1.55 76.29
N ASP A 23 9.67 1.55 76.75
CA ASP A 23 10.00 1.61 78.18
C ASP A 23 9.62 3.00 78.76
N VAL A 24 9.93 4.09 78.05
CA VAL A 24 9.64 5.47 78.51
C VAL A 24 8.14 5.81 78.48
N ASP A 25 7.39 5.34 77.46
CA ASP A 25 5.92 5.50 77.40
C ASP A 25 5.22 4.67 78.49
N LEU A 26 5.67 3.43 78.70
CA LEU A 26 5.15 2.54 79.73
C LEU A 26 5.34 3.14 81.13
N ASP A 27 6.47 3.79 81.39
CA ASP A 27 6.75 4.44 82.67
C ASP A 27 5.79 5.61 82.93
N VAL A 28 5.56 6.52 81.98
CA VAL A 28 4.65 7.66 82.17
C VAL A 28 3.21 7.21 82.33
N GLN A 29 2.75 6.23 81.55
CA GLN A 29 1.42 5.65 81.71
C GLN A 29 1.25 5.04 83.10
N GLN A 30 2.23 4.27 83.58
CA GLN A 30 2.20 3.71 84.94
C GLN A 30 2.14 4.80 86.01
N GLN A 31 2.90 5.89 85.87
CA GLN A 31 2.87 6.99 86.84
C GLN A 31 1.52 7.72 86.84
N LEU A 32 0.88 7.88 85.68
CA LEU A 32 -0.46 8.47 85.59
C LEU A 32 -1.54 7.53 86.13
N THR A 33 -1.43 6.22 85.90
CA THR A 33 -2.35 5.23 86.48
C THR A 33 -2.24 5.19 88.01
N GLN A 34 -1.03 5.27 88.56
CA GLN A 34 -0.82 5.34 90.01
C GLN A 34 -1.38 6.65 90.59
N LEU A 35 -1.27 7.77 89.87
CA LEU A 35 -1.90 9.03 90.27
C LEU A 35 -3.43 8.93 90.28
N GLU A 36 -4.00 8.29 89.26
CA GLU A 36 -5.45 8.02 89.16
C GLU A 36 -5.92 7.11 90.31
N GLU A 37 -5.16 6.06 90.64
CA GLU A 37 -5.44 5.12 91.74
C GLU A 37 -5.42 5.82 93.10
N ILE A 38 -4.42 6.68 93.36
CA ILE A 38 -4.34 7.47 94.60
C ILE A 38 -5.58 8.38 94.75
N ILE A 39 -6.08 8.95 93.65
CA ILE A 39 -7.28 9.80 93.66
C ILE A 39 -8.56 8.96 93.84
N PHE A 40 -8.61 7.75 93.28
CA PHE A 40 -9.77 6.86 93.34
C PHE A 40 -9.93 6.16 94.70
N ASP A 41 -8.83 5.73 95.31
CA ASP A 41 -8.83 5.05 96.63
C ASP A 41 -8.99 6.02 97.81
N SER A 42 -8.88 7.33 97.54
CA SER A 42 -9.02 8.36 98.55
C SER A 42 -10.49 8.54 98.99
N PRO A 43 -10.78 8.71 100.30
CA PRO A 43 -12.14 8.79 100.81
C PRO A 43 -12.90 9.99 100.21
N HIS A 44 -13.99 9.68 99.51
CA HIS A 44 -14.89 10.68 98.93
C HIS A 44 -15.96 11.13 99.93
N ILE A 45 -16.18 12.44 100.02
CA ILE A 45 -17.22 13.01 100.88
C ILE A 45 -18.53 13.14 100.06
N PRO A 46 -19.58 12.35 100.37
CA PRO A 46 -20.82 12.33 99.59
C PRO A 46 -21.51 13.71 99.60
N LEU A 47 -22.13 14.08 98.46
CA LEU A 47 -22.78 15.38 98.17
C LEU A 47 -21.86 16.60 97.98
N THR A 48 -20.56 16.53 98.30
CA THR A 48 -19.67 17.72 98.20
C THR A 48 -18.72 17.71 97.00
N GLY A 49 -18.56 16.57 96.32
CA GLY A 49 -17.63 16.44 95.18
C GLY A 49 -16.15 16.60 95.57
N ILE A 50 -15.83 16.59 96.87
CA ILE A 50 -14.47 16.75 97.40
C ILE A 50 -13.90 15.38 97.76
N THR A 51 -12.68 15.13 97.26
CA THR A 51 -11.88 13.94 97.59
C THR A 51 -10.79 14.32 98.56
N MET A 52 -10.68 13.58 99.67
CA MET A 52 -9.66 13.82 100.68
C MET A 52 -8.42 12.99 100.36
N VAL A 53 -7.40 13.62 99.79
CA VAL A 53 -6.17 12.97 99.35
C VAL A 53 -5.02 13.30 100.31
N GLU A 54 -4.11 12.35 100.52
CA GLU A 54 -2.86 12.58 101.23
C GLU A 54 -1.92 13.44 100.37
N GLU A 55 -1.80 14.72 100.75
CA GLU A 55 -1.09 15.75 99.98
C GLU A 55 0.35 15.34 99.63
N GLU A 56 1.09 14.77 100.59
CA GLU A 56 2.48 14.37 100.41
C GLU A 56 2.64 13.31 99.30
N LYS A 57 1.83 12.24 99.34
CA LYS A 57 1.87 11.17 98.32
C LYS A 57 1.44 11.64 96.93
N LEU A 58 0.45 12.54 96.86
CA LEU A 58 -0.01 13.08 95.59
C LEU A 58 1.04 13.99 94.95
N LEU A 59 1.71 14.82 95.76
CA LEU A 59 2.77 15.71 95.30
C LEU A 59 4.00 14.92 94.83
N ASP A 60 4.40 13.88 95.56
CA ASP A 60 5.51 13.00 95.15
C ASP A 60 5.24 12.33 93.80
N GLN A 61 4.01 11.84 93.61
CA GLN A 61 3.58 11.22 92.35
C GLN A 61 3.52 12.22 91.19
N LEU A 62 3.05 13.45 91.46
CA LEU A 62 3.04 14.53 90.48
C LEU A 62 4.46 14.96 90.09
N ASP A 63 5.40 15.00 91.03
CA ASP A 63 6.80 15.30 90.77
C ASP A 63 7.47 14.23 89.90
N LEU A 64 7.10 12.95 90.10
CA LEU A 64 7.59 11.85 89.29
C LEU A 64 7.05 11.91 87.84
N VAL A 65 5.78 12.26 87.64
CA VAL A 65 5.20 12.55 86.31
C VAL A 65 5.89 13.77 85.68
N ARG A 66 6.12 14.84 86.46
CA ARG A 66 6.80 16.04 85.99
C ARG A 66 8.25 15.78 85.58
N ALA A 67 8.93 14.84 86.24
CA ALA A 67 10.30 14.44 85.90
C ALA A 67 10.38 13.56 84.64
N SER A 68 9.33 12.79 84.32
CA SER A 68 9.31 11.85 83.20
C SER A 68 8.75 12.44 81.89
N LEU A 69 7.80 13.38 81.97
CA LEU A 69 7.19 14.05 80.80
C LEU A 69 8.21 14.71 79.83
N PRO A 70 9.23 15.47 80.29
CA PRO A 70 10.19 16.10 79.40
C PRO A 70 10.94 15.10 78.52
N LYS A 71 11.27 13.92 79.06
CA LYS A 71 11.98 12.86 78.33
C LYS A 71 11.13 12.25 77.22
N VAL A 72 9.83 12.07 77.45
CA VAL A 72 8.89 11.60 76.42
C VAL A 72 8.78 12.62 75.28
N ILE A 73 8.70 13.92 75.61
CA ILE A 73 8.60 14.98 74.61
C ILE A 73 9.88 15.06 73.78
N GLU A 74 11.05 14.95 74.42
CA GLU A 74 12.35 14.91 73.73
C GLU A 74 12.44 13.73 72.76
N ALA A 75 12.06 12.53 73.22
CA ALA A 75 11.97 11.35 72.38
C ALA A 75 11.00 11.51 71.19
N ALA A 76 9.81 12.09 71.42
CA ALA A 76 8.84 12.33 70.35
C ALA A 76 9.34 13.35 69.33
N MET A 77 10.02 14.40 69.78
CA MET A 77 10.67 15.38 68.90
C MET A 77 11.79 14.75 68.07
N GLU A 78 12.59 13.87 68.66
CA GLU A 78 13.64 13.14 67.96
C GLU A 78 13.05 12.27 66.84
N VAL A 79 11.99 11.51 67.12
CA VAL A 79 11.30 10.69 66.11
C VAL A 79 10.71 11.56 65.00
N LEU A 80 10.11 12.70 65.33
CA LEU A 80 9.59 13.64 64.33
C LEU A 80 10.71 14.22 63.45
N GLN A 81 11.86 14.54 64.04
CA GLN A 81 13.04 15.01 63.32
C GLN A 81 13.61 13.94 62.40
N GLN A 82 13.76 12.70 62.90
CA GLN A 82 14.21 11.55 62.11
C GLN A 82 13.26 11.26 60.95
N LYS A 83 11.94 11.31 61.17
CA LYS A 83 10.94 11.13 60.12
C LYS A 83 11.05 12.23 59.05
N ALA A 84 11.20 13.49 59.46
CA ALA A 84 11.36 14.60 58.53
C ALA A 84 12.62 14.42 57.67
N GLN A 85 13.72 13.95 58.27
CA GLN A 85 14.95 13.65 57.55
C GLN A 85 14.76 12.50 56.54
N ILE A 86 14.12 11.40 56.92
CA ILE A 86 13.84 10.27 56.00
C ILE A 86 12.99 10.72 54.80
N ILE A 87 12.02 11.61 55.01
CA ILE A 87 11.19 12.13 53.92
C ILE A 87 12.04 12.91 52.92
N VAL A 88 12.89 13.82 53.41
CA VAL A 88 13.79 14.60 52.54
C VAL A 88 14.75 13.67 51.79
N GLU A 89 15.36 12.70 52.47
CA GLU A 89 16.26 11.72 51.84
C GLU A 89 15.55 10.87 50.77
N ALA A 90 14.29 10.49 51.01
CA ALA A 90 13.49 9.73 50.06
C ALA A 90 13.06 10.59 48.85
N GLU A 91 12.74 11.87 49.07
CA GLU A 91 12.44 12.83 48.02
C GLU A 91 13.66 13.06 47.12
N ASP A 92 14.83 13.33 47.71
CA ASP A 92 16.09 13.49 46.98
C ASP A 92 16.43 12.23 46.15
N TYR A 93 16.26 11.05 46.74
CA TYR A 93 16.52 9.79 46.05
C TYR A 93 15.54 9.55 44.89
N ALA A 94 14.26 9.90 45.06
CA ALA A 94 13.27 9.81 43.99
C ALA A 94 13.60 10.78 42.85
N GLU A 95 14.02 12.01 43.16
CA GLU A 95 14.47 12.98 42.16
C GLU A 95 15.68 12.47 41.39
N GLU A 96 16.66 11.85 42.07
CA GLU A 96 17.83 11.28 41.41
C GLU A 96 17.45 10.16 40.43
N ILE A 97 16.56 9.26 40.83
CA ILE A 97 16.06 8.18 39.97
C ILE A 97 15.35 8.74 38.74
N MET A 98 14.46 9.72 38.93
CA MET A 98 13.72 10.34 37.85
C MET A 98 14.68 11.03 36.87
N ALA A 99 15.63 11.81 37.37
CA ALA A 99 16.64 12.47 36.54
C ALA A 99 17.55 11.47 35.81
N ALA A 100 17.86 10.32 36.41
CA ALA A 100 18.62 9.25 35.76
C ALA A 100 17.79 8.55 34.66
N ALA A 101 16.50 8.31 34.90
CA ALA A 101 15.58 7.71 33.94
C ALA A 101 15.36 8.65 32.74
N GLU A 102 15.14 9.94 32.99
CA GLU A 102 14.98 10.96 31.95
C GLU A 102 16.24 11.09 31.10
N ARG A 103 17.44 11.13 31.71
CA ARG A 103 18.71 11.15 30.97
C ARG A 103 18.87 9.94 30.07
N ARG A 104 18.53 8.73 30.54
CA ARG A 104 18.59 7.50 29.72
C ARG A 104 17.55 7.50 28.60
N ALA A 105 16.33 7.94 28.88
CA ALA A 105 15.28 8.07 27.86
C ALA A 105 15.68 9.09 26.79
N ALA A 106 16.26 10.22 27.20
CA ALA A 106 16.82 11.21 26.29
C ALA A 106 17.95 10.60 25.45
N GLN A 107 18.89 9.86 26.04
CA GLN A 107 19.96 9.18 25.29
C GLN A 107 19.42 8.16 24.26
N LEU A 108 18.41 7.37 24.64
CA LEU A 108 17.74 6.43 23.73
C LEU A 108 16.95 7.12 22.61
N LEU A 109 16.44 8.32 22.85
CA LEU A 109 15.76 9.14 21.84
C LEU A 109 16.75 9.90 20.93
N ASP A 110 17.88 10.34 21.50
CA ASP A 110 18.95 11.05 20.81
C ASP A 110 19.78 10.10 19.93
N GLU A 111 19.73 8.80 20.24
CA GLU A 111 19.81 7.76 19.23
C GLU A 111 18.60 7.93 18.27
N MET A 112 18.72 8.86 17.31
CA MET A 112 17.84 9.02 16.14
C MET A 112 18.29 8.22 14.89
N PRO A 113 18.93 7.01 14.96
CA PRO A 113 19.11 6.23 13.75
C PRO A 113 17.75 5.83 13.19
N LEU A 114 16.69 5.73 14.00
CA LEU A 114 15.38 5.29 13.51
C LEU A 114 14.75 6.26 12.51
N VAL A 115 14.76 7.58 12.77
CA VAL A 115 14.21 8.57 11.82
C VAL A 115 15.07 8.64 10.57
N ARG A 116 16.40 8.71 10.73
CA ARG A 116 17.34 8.81 9.60
C ARG A 116 17.32 7.54 8.73
N GLN A 117 17.20 6.38 9.35
CA GLN A 117 17.06 5.08 8.69
C GLN A 117 15.70 4.97 8.02
N ALA A 118 14.61 5.43 8.65
CA ALA A 118 13.30 5.48 8.02
C ALA A 118 13.30 6.40 6.79
N GLU A 119 13.96 7.55 6.86
CA GLU A 119 14.14 8.46 5.72
C GLU A 119 14.96 7.82 4.60
N GLN A 120 16.08 7.16 4.93
CA GLN A 120 16.90 6.43 3.96
C GLN A 120 16.11 5.29 3.29
N ASN A 121 15.37 4.51 4.07
CA ASN A 121 14.53 3.44 3.55
C ASN A 121 13.42 3.99 2.65
N ALA A 122 12.77 5.10 3.05
CA ALA A 122 11.74 5.74 2.25
C ALA A 122 12.32 6.29 0.92
N GLU A 123 13.52 6.88 0.96
CA GLU A 123 14.21 7.34 -0.24
C GLU A 123 14.56 6.17 -1.16
N GLN A 124 15.05 5.06 -0.62
CA GLN A 124 15.35 3.87 -1.41
C GLN A 124 14.08 3.28 -2.05
N MET A 125 12.98 3.17 -1.29
CA MET A 125 11.70 2.73 -1.84
C MET A 125 11.18 3.64 -2.96
N ARG A 126 11.37 4.96 -2.84
CA ARG A 126 11.03 5.91 -3.91
C ARG A 126 11.88 5.65 -5.16
N GLN A 127 13.18 5.51 -5.00
CA GLN A 127 14.09 5.26 -6.12
C GLN A 127 13.78 3.94 -6.82
N ASP A 128 13.51 2.88 -6.06
CA ASP A 128 13.12 1.58 -6.59
C ASP A 128 11.81 1.68 -7.37
N ALA A 129 10.78 2.34 -6.80
CA ALA A 129 9.50 2.55 -7.48
C ALA A 129 9.63 3.39 -8.77
N GLU A 130 10.48 4.42 -8.77
CA GLU A 130 10.77 5.22 -9.96
C GLU A 130 11.47 4.37 -11.04
N GLN A 131 12.46 3.57 -10.65
CA GLN A 131 13.18 2.69 -11.57
C GLN A 131 12.26 1.62 -12.16
N GLU A 132 11.40 1.01 -11.35
CA GLU A 132 10.39 0.05 -11.81
C GLU A 132 9.41 0.69 -12.80
N CYS A 133 8.94 1.90 -12.50
CA CYS A 133 8.08 2.66 -13.40
C CYS A 133 8.76 2.95 -14.74
N LEU A 134 10.02 3.35 -14.73
CA LEU A 134 10.80 3.58 -15.95
C LEU A 134 10.95 2.29 -16.76
N ASN A 135 11.30 1.18 -16.11
CA ASN A 135 11.45 -0.12 -16.76
C ASN A 135 10.13 -0.60 -17.37
N MET A 136 9.02 -0.47 -16.64
CA MET A 136 7.69 -0.84 -17.11
C MET A 136 7.27 0.00 -18.32
N ARG A 137 7.54 1.31 -18.30
CA ARG A 137 7.26 2.20 -19.44
C ARG A 137 8.08 1.83 -20.67
N GLN A 138 9.34 1.46 -20.50
CA GLN A 138 10.20 1.00 -21.60
C GLN A 138 9.70 -0.32 -22.19
N SER A 139 9.34 -1.28 -21.34
CA SER A 139 8.76 -2.56 -21.78
C SER A 139 7.47 -2.34 -22.56
N LEU A 140 6.54 -1.54 -22.02
CA LEU A 140 5.27 -1.24 -22.67
C LEU A 140 5.48 -0.54 -24.01
N ALA A 141 6.42 0.40 -24.10
CA ALA A 141 6.74 1.07 -25.35
C ALA A 141 7.25 0.07 -26.42
N ALA A 142 8.11 -0.87 -26.02
CA ALA A 142 8.61 -1.91 -26.91
C ALA A 142 7.48 -2.87 -27.37
N GLU A 143 6.61 -3.30 -26.46
CA GLU A 143 5.46 -4.16 -26.79
C GLU A 143 4.46 -3.46 -27.73
N VAL A 144 4.17 -2.18 -27.49
CA VAL A 144 3.30 -1.38 -28.37
C VAL A 144 3.90 -1.26 -29.76
N GLU A 145 5.22 -1.04 -29.86
CA GLU A 145 5.90 -0.96 -31.16
C GLU A 145 5.88 -2.29 -31.90
N GLU A 146 6.11 -3.41 -31.21
CA GLU A 146 6.03 -4.75 -31.79
C GLU A 146 4.60 -5.06 -32.30
N ASN A 147 3.59 -4.82 -31.47
CA ASN A 147 2.19 -5.04 -31.84
C ASN A 147 1.79 -4.16 -33.03
N ARG A 148 2.24 -2.91 -33.04
CA ARG A 148 2.00 -1.99 -34.16
C ARG A 148 2.65 -2.51 -35.44
N ARG A 149 3.88 -3.05 -35.37
CA ARG A 149 4.57 -3.62 -36.52
C ARG A 149 3.77 -4.80 -37.09
N LYS A 150 3.34 -5.73 -36.24
CA LYS A 150 2.52 -6.88 -36.65
C LYS A 150 1.23 -6.44 -37.31
N ALA A 151 0.51 -5.48 -36.72
CA ALA A 151 -0.71 -4.94 -37.31
C ALA A 151 -0.47 -4.33 -38.71
N TYR A 152 0.66 -3.64 -38.92
CA TYR A 152 0.99 -3.13 -40.25
C TYR A 152 1.33 -4.22 -41.26
N GLU A 153 2.04 -5.27 -40.83
CA GLU A 153 2.34 -6.45 -41.66
C GLU A 153 1.03 -7.16 -42.07
N GLU A 154 0.13 -7.40 -41.12
CA GLU A 154 -1.19 -8.00 -41.38
C GLU A 154 -2.05 -7.15 -42.34
N ILE A 155 -2.13 -5.83 -42.10
CA ILE A 155 -2.86 -4.92 -43.00
C ILE A 155 -2.27 -4.97 -44.41
N ARG A 156 -0.94 -5.05 -44.52
CA ARG A 156 -0.26 -5.14 -45.81
C ARG A 156 -0.62 -6.44 -46.52
N GLU A 157 -0.55 -7.56 -45.83
CA GLU A 157 -0.90 -8.88 -46.39
C GLU A 157 -2.36 -8.93 -46.86
N ILE A 158 -3.30 -8.46 -46.03
CA ILE A 158 -4.72 -8.38 -46.39
C ILE A 158 -4.92 -7.50 -47.63
N ARG A 159 -4.21 -6.38 -47.72
CA ARG A 159 -4.29 -5.48 -48.88
C ARG A 159 -3.76 -6.15 -50.15
N GLU A 160 -2.61 -6.81 -50.06
CA GLU A 160 -2.01 -7.52 -51.20
C GLU A 160 -2.95 -8.65 -51.68
N LEU A 161 -3.53 -9.42 -50.77
CA LEU A 161 -4.53 -10.45 -51.08
C LEU A 161 -5.79 -9.87 -51.74
N ALA A 162 -6.35 -8.80 -51.18
CA ALA A 162 -7.55 -8.17 -51.72
C ALA A 162 -7.34 -7.60 -53.14
N ILE A 163 -6.15 -7.07 -53.43
CA ILE A 163 -5.79 -6.61 -54.79
C ILE A 163 -5.72 -7.81 -55.74
N ALA A 164 -5.02 -8.88 -55.35
CA ALA A 164 -4.90 -10.08 -56.18
C ALA A 164 -6.27 -10.72 -56.47
N GLU A 165 -7.13 -10.84 -55.47
CA GLU A 165 -8.50 -11.36 -55.63
C GLU A 165 -9.34 -10.45 -56.53
N SER A 166 -9.22 -9.12 -56.38
CA SER A 166 -9.91 -8.17 -57.26
C SER A 166 -9.47 -8.32 -58.72
N ASP A 167 -8.16 -8.47 -58.96
CA ASP A 167 -7.61 -8.65 -60.31
C ASP A 167 -8.12 -9.96 -60.93
N GLU A 168 -8.15 -11.06 -60.15
CA GLU A 168 -8.70 -12.35 -60.60
C GLU A 168 -10.19 -12.26 -60.93
N ILE A 169 -10.99 -11.58 -60.10
CA ILE A 169 -12.42 -11.37 -60.35
C ILE A 169 -12.63 -10.55 -61.62
N GLN A 170 -11.84 -9.49 -61.84
CA GLN A 170 -11.92 -8.66 -63.05
C GLN A 170 -11.60 -9.48 -64.30
N GLU A 171 -10.52 -10.25 -64.27
CA GLU A 171 -10.15 -11.11 -65.40
C GLU A 171 -11.24 -12.16 -65.70
N GLY A 172 -11.77 -12.81 -64.66
CA GLY A 172 -12.88 -13.77 -64.81
C GLY A 172 -14.14 -13.14 -65.38
N ALA A 173 -14.47 -11.90 -64.97
CA ALA A 173 -15.61 -11.15 -65.49
C ALA A 173 -15.43 -10.76 -66.97
N ASP A 174 -14.23 -10.32 -67.36
CA ASP A 174 -13.89 -9.99 -68.74
C ASP A 174 -13.96 -11.22 -69.65
N GLN A 175 -13.43 -12.35 -69.19
CA GLN A 175 -13.52 -13.63 -69.91
C GLN A 175 -14.97 -14.07 -70.09
N TYR A 176 -15.78 -13.99 -69.02
CA TYR A 176 -17.20 -14.30 -69.06
C TYR A 176 -17.95 -13.39 -70.03
N ALA A 177 -17.71 -12.07 -69.98
CA ALA A 177 -18.32 -11.10 -70.88
C ALA A 177 -18.01 -11.42 -72.35
N ASN A 178 -16.74 -11.71 -72.67
CA ASN A 178 -16.33 -12.11 -74.01
C ASN A 178 -17.02 -13.40 -74.48
N GLN A 179 -17.16 -14.39 -73.59
CA GLN A 179 -17.83 -15.65 -73.92
C GLN A 179 -19.33 -15.44 -74.21
N VAL A 180 -20.01 -14.64 -73.39
CA VAL A 180 -21.43 -14.30 -73.59
C VAL A 180 -21.61 -13.52 -74.90
N LEU A 181 -20.79 -12.50 -75.15
CA LEU A 181 -20.85 -11.70 -76.36
C LEU A 181 -20.57 -12.52 -77.63
N SER A 182 -19.56 -13.39 -77.61
CA SER A 182 -19.26 -14.29 -78.72
C SER A 182 -20.40 -15.29 -78.98
N GLY A 183 -21.02 -15.79 -77.92
CA GLY A 183 -22.22 -16.63 -78.02
C GLY A 183 -23.39 -15.92 -78.70
N LEU A 184 -23.68 -14.67 -78.28
CA LEU A 184 -24.73 -13.83 -78.88
C LEU A 184 -24.42 -13.51 -80.34
N GLU A 185 -23.17 -13.19 -80.67
CA GLU A 185 -22.72 -12.97 -82.05
C GLU A 185 -22.99 -14.21 -82.92
N GLY A 186 -22.60 -15.39 -82.44
CA GLY A 186 -22.85 -16.66 -83.14
C GLY A 186 -24.34 -16.90 -83.40
N GLN A 187 -25.21 -16.63 -82.42
CA GLN A 187 -26.66 -16.74 -82.56
C GLN A 187 -27.22 -15.75 -83.59
N LEU A 188 -26.75 -14.50 -83.59
CA LEU A 188 -27.16 -13.49 -84.56
C LEU A 188 -26.73 -13.86 -85.99
N ILE A 189 -25.52 -14.39 -86.17
CA ILE A 189 -25.03 -14.90 -87.46
C ILE A 189 -25.91 -16.04 -87.97
N GLN A 190 -26.27 -16.99 -87.11
CA GLN A 190 -27.17 -18.09 -87.48
C GLN A 190 -28.54 -17.55 -87.92
N MET A 191 -29.13 -16.63 -87.16
CA MET A 191 -30.42 -16.02 -87.50
C MET A 191 -30.34 -15.29 -88.85
N LEU A 192 -29.26 -14.52 -89.09
CA LEU A 192 -29.03 -13.83 -90.37
C LEU A 192 -28.90 -14.81 -91.54
N ASN A 193 -28.24 -15.95 -91.36
CA ASN A 193 -28.13 -16.98 -92.40
C ASN A 193 -29.49 -17.61 -92.70
N VAL A 194 -30.31 -17.90 -91.68
CA VAL A 194 -31.69 -18.37 -91.87
C VAL A 194 -32.51 -17.36 -92.67
N VAL A 195 -32.41 -16.07 -92.33
CA VAL A 195 -33.11 -15.00 -93.08
C VAL A 195 -32.60 -14.87 -94.51
N ARG A 196 -31.28 -14.96 -94.75
CA ARG A 196 -30.68 -14.95 -96.10
C ARG A 196 -31.18 -16.13 -96.94
N ASN A 197 -31.16 -17.34 -96.38
CA ASN A 197 -31.63 -18.54 -97.05
C ASN A 197 -33.14 -18.45 -97.35
N GLY A 198 -33.95 -17.97 -96.40
CA GLY A 198 -35.38 -17.72 -96.61
C GLY A 198 -35.64 -16.68 -97.71
N ARG A 199 -34.85 -15.60 -97.76
CA ARG A 199 -34.91 -14.60 -98.84
C ARG A 199 -34.54 -15.18 -100.21
N GLN A 200 -33.52 -16.03 -100.29
CA GLN A 200 -33.13 -16.68 -101.55
C GLN A 200 -34.22 -17.62 -102.07
N GLN A 201 -34.95 -18.32 -101.19
CA GLN A 201 -36.08 -19.17 -101.58
C GLN A 201 -37.31 -18.38 -102.07
N LEU A 202 -37.46 -17.13 -101.63
CA LEU A 202 -38.54 -16.23 -102.06
C LEU A 202 -38.18 -15.36 -103.28
N GLN A 203 -36.93 -15.40 -103.75
CA GLN A 203 -36.62 -14.89 -105.08
C GLN A 203 -37.20 -15.89 -106.10
N PRO A 204 -38.13 -15.47 -106.99
CA PRO A 204 -38.65 -16.36 -108.01
C PRO A 204 -37.49 -16.85 -108.88
N SER A 205 -37.58 -18.09 -109.34
CA SER A 205 -36.73 -18.65 -110.39
C SER A 205 -36.84 -17.82 -111.67
N GLU A 206 -36.11 -16.71 -111.76
CA GLU A 206 -35.94 -15.90 -112.97
C GLU A 206 -34.72 -16.43 -113.76
N SER A 207 -34.75 -17.74 -114.04
CA SER A 207 -33.81 -18.38 -114.95
C SER A 207 -34.42 -19.68 -115.49
N ALA A 208 -35.56 -19.55 -116.16
CA ALA A 208 -36.03 -20.49 -117.16
C ALA A 208 -36.68 -19.69 -118.31
N ASN A 209 -36.10 -19.81 -119.51
CA ASN A 209 -36.48 -19.25 -120.81
C ASN A 209 -36.09 -17.79 -121.13
N THR A 210 -34.94 -17.63 -121.81
CA THR A 210 -34.89 -17.34 -123.27
C THR A 210 -33.47 -17.60 -123.81
N GLU A 211 -33.29 -18.64 -124.63
CA GLU A 211 -32.15 -18.84 -125.56
C GLU A 211 -32.44 -18.08 -126.87
N ALA A 212 -31.58 -17.12 -127.31
CA ALA A 212 -30.51 -17.20 -128.34
C ALA A 212 -30.99 -16.88 -129.80
N PRO A 213 -30.14 -16.60 -130.84
CA PRO A 213 -28.67 -16.37 -130.90
C PRO A 213 -28.20 -15.17 -131.81
N ALA A 214 -26.90 -14.80 -131.78
CA ALA A 214 -26.04 -14.52 -132.97
C ALA A 214 -24.61 -13.98 -132.66
N ALA A 215 -23.60 -14.79 -133.00
CA ALA A 215 -22.27 -14.52 -133.63
C ALA A 215 -21.31 -13.43 -133.11
N GLU A 216 -20.14 -13.82 -132.57
CA GLU A 216 -18.77 -13.78 -133.20
C GLU A 216 -18.02 -12.43 -133.03
N GLN A 217 -16.71 -12.28 -132.77
CA GLN A 217 -15.50 -13.12 -132.79
C GLN A 217 -14.34 -12.34 -132.13
N LYS A 218 -13.34 -13.07 -131.58
CA LYS A 218 -11.89 -12.73 -131.43
C LYS A 218 -11.45 -11.59 -130.48
N SER A 219 -10.67 -11.92 -129.44
CA SER A 219 -9.19 -11.85 -129.49
C SER A 219 -8.51 -11.95 -128.10
N LYS A 220 -7.53 -12.88 -128.01
CA LYS A 220 -6.22 -12.81 -127.34
C LYS A 220 -6.08 -12.41 -125.86
N ALA A 221 -5.67 -13.40 -125.05
CA ALA A 221 -4.87 -13.23 -123.81
C ALA A 221 -3.42 -12.78 -124.15
N PRO A 222 -2.45 -12.66 -123.20
CA PRO A 222 -2.49 -12.53 -121.72
C PRO A 222 -1.57 -11.39 -121.19
N ALA A 223 -1.62 -11.01 -119.91
CA ALA A 223 -0.49 -10.34 -119.26
C ALA A 223 -0.41 -10.58 -117.74
N LYS A 224 0.75 -11.11 -117.33
CA LYS A 224 1.23 -11.35 -115.96
C LYS A 224 1.37 -10.04 -115.18
N LEU A 225 1.23 -10.10 -113.84
CA LEU A 225 2.26 -9.59 -112.92
C LEU A 225 2.03 -10.11 -111.48
N GLN A 226 3.12 -10.54 -110.90
CA GLN A 226 3.29 -11.22 -109.62
C GLN A 226 3.70 -10.19 -108.53
N PRO A 227 4.03 -10.59 -107.28
CA PRO A 227 3.65 -9.93 -106.03
C PRO A 227 4.73 -9.01 -105.47
N GLN A 228 4.43 -8.20 -104.43
CA GLN A 228 5.47 -7.69 -103.52
C GLN A 228 5.06 -7.63 -102.05
N ARG A 229 5.96 -8.19 -101.24
CA ARG A 229 6.07 -8.11 -99.78
C ARG A 229 6.50 -6.70 -99.32
N ARG A 230 6.21 -6.36 -98.05
CA ARG A 230 7.14 -5.78 -97.04
C ARG A 230 6.37 -5.65 -95.71
N ARG A 231 6.67 -6.46 -94.68
CA ARG A 231 7.59 -6.17 -93.56
C ARG A 231 7.53 -4.71 -93.07
N LYS A 232 6.96 -4.51 -91.88
CA LYS A 232 7.70 -4.19 -90.66
C LYS A 232 6.93 -4.70 -89.45
#